data_AF-A0A242A3W1-F1
#
_entry.id   AF-A0A242A3W1-F1
#
_cell.length_a   1.000
_cell.length_b   1.000
_cell.length_c   1.000
_cell.angle_alpha   90.00
_cell.angle_beta   90.00
_cell.angle_gamma   90.00
#
_symmetry.space_group_name_H-M   'P 1'
#
loop_
_entity.id
_entity.type
_entity.pdbx_description
1 polymer ?
#
loop_
_entity_poly.entity_id
_entity_poly.type
_entity_poly.pdbx_seq_one_letter_code
_entity_poly.pdbx_strand_id
1 'polypeptide(L)'
;MHISDYQKAILQNKIDHQFNTTNIEKEFLALYGEVAEAFDAYRKMEPVGQELADVAIYLFGLAELLDVDLEKEIQEKMKINATRRYIASGNGYAKRIDDSQKKESNHAQHPHDTMDKGTF
;
A
#
# COMPACT_ATOMS: atom_id res chain seq x y z
N MET A 1 -13.24 11.93 15.26
CA MET A 1 -13.09 11.86 13.81
C MET A 1 -12.33 10.58 13.51
N HIS A 2 -12.94 9.69 12.75
CA HIS A 2 -12.36 8.42 12.30
C HIS A 2 -11.58 8.61 11.00
N ILE A 3 -10.74 7.66 10.60
CA ILE A 3 -10.05 7.76 9.30
C ILE A 3 -11.07 7.80 8.16
N SER A 4 -12.20 7.09 8.32
CA SER A 4 -13.32 7.12 7.37
C SER A 4 -13.95 8.51 7.19
N ASP A 5 -13.91 9.37 8.21
CA ASP A 5 -14.37 10.76 8.07
C ASP A 5 -13.40 11.57 7.20
N TYR A 6 -12.08 11.36 7.37
CA TYR A 6 -11.05 11.98 6.54
C TYR A 6 -11.12 11.51 5.09
N GLN A 7 -11.28 10.20 4.86
CA GLN A 7 -11.43 9.61 3.52
C GLN A 7 -12.54 10.31 2.72
N LYS A 8 -13.73 10.44 3.31
CA LYS A 8 -14.88 11.13 2.70
C LYS A 8 -14.62 12.61 2.47
N ALA A 9 -14.05 13.31 3.45
CA ALA A 9 -13.75 14.73 3.34
C ALA A 9 -12.72 15.02 2.22
N ILE A 10 -11.72 14.15 2.07
CA ILE A 10 -10.70 14.26 1.02
C ILE A 10 -11.31 14.04 -0.36
N LEU A 11 -12.16 13.01 -0.53
CA LEU A 11 -12.85 12.80 -1.80
C LEU A 11 -13.78 13.97 -2.13
N GLN A 12 -14.54 14.46 -1.14
CA GLN A 12 -15.39 15.65 -1.34
C GLN A 12 -14.56 16.85 -1.77
N ASN A 13 -13.42 17.12 -1.13
CA ASN A 13 -12.52 18.20 -1.52
C ASN A 13 -12.00 18.04 -2.96
N LYS A 14 -11.67 16.81 -3.39
CA LYS A 14 -11.28 16.54 -4.78
C LYS A 14 -12.41 16.87 -5.76
N ILE A 15 -13.65 16.50 -5.43
CA ILE A 15 -14.85 16.81 -6.24
C ILE A 15 -15.04 18.32 -6.34
N ASP A 16 -15.00 19.02 -5.21
CA ASP A 16 -15.21 20.47 -5.13
C ASP A 16 -14.19 21.25 -5.97
N HIS A 17 -12.94 20.74 -6.06
CA HIS A 17 -11.85 21.33 -6.84
C HIS A 17 -11.70 20.75 -8.25
N GLN A 18 -12.62 19.88 -8.68
CA GLN A 18 -12.61 19.26 -10.02
C GLN A 18 -11.32 18.48 -10.31
N PHE A 19 -10.71 17.91 -9.28
CA PHE A 19 -9.58 17.01 -9.42
C PHE A 19 -10.00 15.66 -9.98
N ASN A 20 -9.01 14.86 -10.37
CA ASN A 20 -9.24 13.50 -10.82
C ASN A 20 -9.87 12.66 -9.70
N THR A 21 -10.96 11.97 -10.03
CA THR A 21 -11.67 11.03 -9.13
C THR A 21 -12.01 9.72 -9.83
N THR A 22 -11.62 9.54 -11.10
CA THR A 22 -12.04 8.40 -11.92
C THR A 22 -10.87 7.61 -12.48
N ASN A 23 -9.72 8.25 -12.73
CA ASN A 23 -8.52 7.54 -13.17
C ASN A 23 -7.69 7.10 -11.96
N ILE A 24 -7.84 5.83 -11.56
CA ILE A 24 -7.16 5.25 -10.40
C ILE A 24 -5.64 5.20 -10.59
N GLU A 25 -5.14 4.94 -11.80
CA GLU A 25 -3.70 4.91 -12.07
C GLU A 25 -3.05 6.28 -11.79
N LYS A 26 -3.73 7.38 -12.16
CA LYS A 26 -3.26 8.73 -11.83
C LYS A 26 -3.23 9.00 -10.33
N GLU A 27 -4.15 8.45 -9.56
CA GLU A 27 -4.14 8.60 -8.09
C GLU A 27 -2.96 7.84 -7.46
N PHE A 28 -2.63 6.65 -7.97
CA PHE A 28 -1.41 5.94 -7.57
C PHE A 28 -0.14 6.71 -7.93
N LEU A 29 -0.09 7.33 -9.11
CA LEU A 29 1.04 8.17 -9.53
C LEU A 29 1.20 9.41 -8.65
N ALA A 30 0.09 10.05 -8.27
CA ALA A 30 0.11 11.19 -7.36
C ALA A 30 0.63 10.78 -5.97
N LEU A 31 0.12 9.68 -5.41
CA LEU A 31 0.62 9.11 -4.16
C LEU A 31 2.13 8.81 -4.22
N TYR A 32 2.62 8.27 -5.35
CA TYR A 32 4.06 8.06 -5.55
C TYR A 32 4.85 9.37 -5.54
N GLY A 33 4.29 10.43 -6.13
CA GLY A 33 4.84 11.79 -6.08
C GLY A 33 5.02 12.30 -4.66
N GLU A 34 3.98 12.22 -3.83
CA GLU A 34 4.04 12.67 -2.43
C GLU A 34 5.11 11.92 -1.61
N VAL A 35 5.26 10.62 -1.86
CA VAL A 35 6.32 9.82 -1.21
C VAL A 35 7.71 10.29 -1.64
N ALA A 36 7.87 10.67 -2.92
CA ALA A 36 9.13 11.22 -3.42
C ALA A 36 9.43 12.59 -2.78
N GLU A 37 8.43 13.46 -2.62
CA GLU A 37 8.56 14.76 -1.97
C GLU A 37 8.94 14.61 -0.49
N ALA A 38 8.28 13.70 0.24
CA ALA A 38 8.63 13.37 1.61
C ALA A 38 10.08 12.86 1.75
N PHE A 39 10.52 12.01 0.82
CA PHE A 39 11.90 11.53 0.79
C PHE A 39 12.91 12.65 0.51
N ASP A 40 12.59 13.53 -0.44
CA ASP A 40 13.43 14.67 -0.78
C ASP A 40 13.55 15.66 0.38
N ALA A 41 12.45 15.97 1.07
CA ALA A 41 12.45 16.81 2.27
C ALA A 41 13.35 16.21 3.36
N TYR A 42 13.24 14.91 3.62
CA TYR A 42 14.12 14.21 4.57
C TYR A 42 15.60 14.32 4.17
N ARG A 43 15.92 14.09 2.89
CA ARG A 43 17.30 14.20 2.37
C ARG A 43 17.88 15.60 2.50
N LYS A 44 17.05 16.62 2.33
CA LYS A 44 17.42 18.04 2.44
C LYS A 44 17.44 18.55 3.89
N MET A 45 17.09 17.70 4.87
CA MET A 45 16.90 18.07 6.28
C MET A 45 15.83 19.16 6.48
N GLU A 46 14.81 19.14 5.62
CA GLU A 46 13.64 20.02 5.70
C GLU A 46 12.55 19.38 6.58
N PRO A 47 11.58 20.16 7.07
CA PRO A 47 10.45 19.62 7.84
C PRO A 47 9.60 18.64 7.01
N VAL A 48 9.72 17.34 7.31
CA VAL A 48 9.01 16.26 6.59
C VAL A 48 7.51 16.15 6.93
N GLY A 49 7.06 16.87 7.95
CA GLY A 49 5.72 16.70 8.52
C GLY A 49 4.59 17.01 7.55
N GLN A 50 4.77 18.04 6.71
CA GLN A 50 3.78 18.43 5.70
C GLN A 50 3.68 17.36 4.60
N GLU A 51 4.83 16.93 4.06
CA GLU A 51 4.87 15.91 3.00
C GLU A 51 4.28 14.57 3.47
N LEU A 52 4.51 14.17 4.73
CA LEU A 52 3.86 12.98 5.28
C LEU A 52 2.34 13.13 5.39
N ALA A 53 1.84 14.34 5.62
CA ALA A 53 0.41 14.60 5.62
C ALA A 53 -0.15 14.50 4.19
N ASP A 54 0.58 14.98 3.17
CA ASP A 54 0.18 14.86 1.77
C ASP A 54 0.14 13.39 1.31
N VAL A 55 1.13 12.58 1.70
CA VAL A 55 1.10 11.11 1.52
C VAL A 55 -0.16 10.49 2.14
N ALA A 56 -0.50 10.89 3.37
CA ALA A 56 -1.69 10.38 4.04
C ALA A 56 -2.98 10.82 3.33
N ILE A 57 -3.06 12.07 2.86
CA ILE A 57 -4.21 12.60 2.14
C ILE A 57 -4.45 11.82 0.85
N TYR A 58 -3.42 11.58 0.04
CA TYR A 58 -3.57 10.79 -1.17
C TYR A 58 -3.88 9.33 -0.90
N LEU A 59 -3.27 8.72 0.13
CA LEU A 59 -3.59 7.35 0.53
C LEU A 59 -5.06 7.21 0.96
N PHE A 60 -5.57 8.15 1.76
CA PHE A 60 -6.94 8.11 2.26
C PHE A 60 -7.94 8.40 1.14
N GLY A 61 -7.66 9.38 0.28
CA GLY A 61 -8.48 9.66 -0.90
C GLY A 61 -8.55 8.47 -1.85
N LEU A 62 -7.42 7.79 -2.08
CA LEU A 62 -7.37 6.57 -2.89
C LEU A 62 -8.16 5.42 -2.24
N ALA A 63 -8.10 5.26 -0.93
CA ALA A 63 -8.90 4.26 -0.21
C ALA A 63 -10.41 4.51 -0.38
N GLU A 64 -10.87 5.76 -0.29
CA GLU A 64 -12.27 6.12 -0.54
C GLU A 64 -12.70 5.81 -1.97
N LEU A 65 -11.85 6.16 -2.96
CA LEU A 65 -12.12 5.87 -4.38
C LEU A 65 -12.22 4.38 -4.70
N LEU A 66 -11.57 3.53 -3.89
CA LEU A 66 -11.57 2.08 -4.03
C LEU A 66 -12.60 1.38 -3.14
N ASP A 67 -13.45 2.14 -2.42
CA ASP A 67 -14.42 1.62 -1.45
C ASP A 67 -13.77 0.78 -0.34
N VAL A 68 -12.62 1.24 0.15
CA VAL A 68 -11.84 0.58 1.21
C VAL A 68 -11.96 1.36 2.52
N ASP A 69 -12.45 0.70 3.57
CA ASP A 69 -12.33 1.19 4.95
C ASP A 69 -10.89 0.97 5.43
N LEU A 70 -10.05 2.01 5.28
CA LEU A 70 -8.63 1.90 5.58
C LEU A 70 -8.37 1.73 7.08
N GLU A 71 -9.22 2.30 7.95
CA GLU A 71 -9.10 2.12 9.40
C GLU A 71 -9.22 0.64 9.77
N LYS A 72 -10.25 -0.02 9.24
CA LYS A 72 -10.49 -1.44 9.45
C LYS A 72 -9.33 -2.30 8.92
N GLU A 73 -8.88 -2.04 7.69
CA GLU A 73 -7.75 -2.77 7.08
C GLU A 73 -6.46 -2.61 7.91
N ILE A 74 -6.17 -1.40 8.40
CA ILE A 74 -5.03 -1.15 9.29
C ILE A 74 -5.18 -1.95 10.59
N GLN A 75 -6.34 -1.88 11.25
CA GLN A 75 -6.59 -2.59 12.50
C GLN A 75 -6.43 -4.10 12.35
N GLU A 76 -6.97 -4.68 11.28
CA GLU A 76 -6.82 -6.11 10.97
C GLU A 76 -5.36 -6.47 10.69
N LYS A 77 -4.66 -5.65 9.89
CA LYS A 77 -3.26 -5.88 9.57
C LYS A 77 -2.36 -5.77 10.79
N MET A 78 -2.64 -4.84 11.71
CA MET A 78 -1.91 -4.69 12.97
C MET A 78 -2.07 -5.93 13.86
N LYS A 79 -3.29 -6.48 13.99
CA LYS A 79 -3.54 -7.73 14.72
C LYS A 79 -2.72 -8.89 14.12
N ILE A 80 -2.72 -9.01 12.80
CA ILE A 80 -1.92 -10.01 12.09
C ILE A 80 -0.43 -9.79 12.32
N ASN A 81 0.05 -8.54 12.24
CA ASN A 81 1.48 -8.24 12.39
C ASN A 81 1.97 -8.47 13.82
N ALA A 82 1.14 -8.24 14.83
CA ALA A 82 1.47 -8.47 16.24
C ALA A 82 1.74 -9.96 16.57
N THR A 83 1.18 -10.89 15.79
CA THR A 83 1.40 -12.34 15.99
C THR A 83 2.57 -12.89 15.17
N ARG A 84 3.12 -12.12 14.23
CA ARG A 84 4.22 -12.57 13.36
C ARG A 84 5.53 -12.63 14.12
N ARG A 85 6.29 -13.70 13.88
CA ARG A 85 7.63 -13.86 14.41
C ARG A 85 8.68 -13.67 13.32
N TYR A 86 9.82 -13.10 13.71
CA TYR A 86 10.90 -12.75 12.80
C TYR A 86 12.26 -13.14 13.39
N ILE A 87 13.20 -13.48 12.50
CA ILE A 87 14.63 -13.55 12.82
C ILE A 87 15.31 -12.37 12.15
N ALA A 88 16.08 -11.59 12.91
CA ALA A 88 16.86 -10.48 12.39
C ALA A 88 18.02 -10.99 11.53
N SER A 89 18.25 -10.33 10.39
CA SER A 89 19.33 -10.66 9.44
C SER A 89 20.63 -9.89 9.72
N GLY A 90 20.67 -9.04 10.74
CA GLY A 90 21.85 -8.24 11.13
C GLY A 90 22.13 -7.00 10.26
N ASN A 91 21.40 -6.82 9.16
CA ASN A 91 21.54 -5.70 8.21
C ASN A 91 20.30 -4.79 8.16
N GLY A 92 19.51 -4.78 9.23
CA GLY A 92 18.24 -4.03 9.30
C GLY A 92 17.04 -4.74 8.67
N TYR A 93 17.25 -5.86 7.98
CA TYR A 93 16.16 -6.71 7.49
C TYR A 93 15.85 -7.83 8.48
N ALA A 94 14.63 -8.36 8.38
CA ALA A 94 14.18 -9.51 9.16
C ALA A 94 13.43 -10.51 8.28
N LYS A 95 13.64 -11.81 8.53
CA LYS A 95 12.95 -12.90 7.83
C LYS A 95 11.83 -13.44 8.71
N ARG A 96 10.61 -13.48 8.18
CA ARG A 96 9.45 -14.07 8.87
C ARG A 96 9.64 -15.59 9.00
N ILE A 97 9.44 -16.14 10.20
CA ILE A 97 9.66 -17.58 10.46
C ILE A 97 8.40 -18.43 10.28
N ASP A 98 7.21 -17.83 10.36
CA ASP A 98 5.94 -18.55 10.32
C ASP A 98 5.49 -18.95 8.89
N ASP A 99 6.17 -18.44 7.85
CA ASP A 99 5.90 -18.81 6.44
C ASP A 99 6.45 -20.17 6.03
N SER A 100 7.37 -20.70 6.83
CA SER A 100 8.09 -21.94 6.55
C SER A 100 7.17 -23.17 6.56
N GLN A 101 6.02 -23.11 7.23
CA GLN A 101 5.10 -24.25 7.37
C GLN A 101 3.95 -24.26 6.35
N LYS A 102 3.74 -23.19 5.56
CA LYS A 102 2.69 -23.16 4.52
C LYS A 102 3.17 -23.59 3.14
N LYS A 103 4.48 -23.67 2.90
CA LYS A 103 5.01 -24.01 1.56
C LYS A 103 5.07 -25.52 1.26
N GLU A 104 4.99 -26.39 2.27
CA GLU A 104 5.02 -27.85 2.05
C GLU A 104 3.67 -28.45 1.61
N SER A 105 2.56 -27.73 1.71
CA SER A 105 1.23 -28.27 1.38
C SER A 105 0.73 -28.01 -0.04
N ASN A 106 1.42 -27.20 -0.86
CA ASN A 106 0.93 -26.77 -2.18
C ASN A 106 1.74 -27.31 -3.38
N HIS A 107 2.58 -28.34 -3.19
CA HIS A 107 3.34 -28.95 -4.30
C HIS A 107 2.76 -30.26 -4.82
N ALA A 108 1.44 -30.43 -4.75
CA ALA A 108 0.73 -31.48 -5.46
C ALA A 108 -0.28 -30.87 -6.44
N GLN A 109 -0.01 -31.10 -7.73
CA GLN A 109 -0.94 -31.07 -8.86
C GLN A 109 -1.20 -29.69 -9.49
N HIS A 110 -0.36 -29.33 -10.46
CA HIS A 110 -0.88 -28.83 -11.74
C HIS A 110 -0.15 -29.53 -12.89
N PRO A 111 -0.85 -30.23 -13.80
CA PRO A 111 -0.22 -30.83 -14.97
C PRO A 111 0.20 -29.73 -15.96
N HIS A 112 1.45 -29.80 -16.40
CA HIS A 112 1.97 -29.01 -17.51
C HIS A 112 1.39 -29.55 -18.82
N ASP A 113 0.43 -28.84 -19.41
CA ASP A 113 0.15 -28.96 -20.84
C ASP A 113 1.10 -28.05 -21.60
N THR A 114 1.98 -28.68 -22.37
CA THR A 114 2.89 -28.05 -23.33
C THR A 114 2.09 -27.55 -24.53
N MET A 115 2.08 -26.25 -24.77
CA MET A 115 1.74 -25.70 -26.09
C MET A 115 3.01 -25.20 -26.78
N ASP A 116 3.34 -25.97 -27.82
CA ASP A 116 4.24 -25.71 -28.94
C ASP A 116 4.08 -24.27 -29.46
N LYS A 117 5.17 -23.51 -29.45
CA LYS A 117 5.27 -22.25 -30.19
C LYS A 117 6.15 -22.50 -31.39
N GLY A 118 5.48 -22.86 -32.49
CA GLY A 118 6.04 -22.82 -33.82
C GLY A 118 6.59 -21.43 -34.15
N THR A 119 7.79 -21.44 -34.71
CA THR A 119 8.46 -20.37 -35.45
C THR A 119 7.53 -19.66 -36.43
N PHE A 120 7.41 -18.33 -36.34
CA PHE A 120 8.02 -17.34 -37.25
C PHE A 120 8.01 -15.96 -36.57
#